data_AF-A0A6Y1K0Z8-F1
#
_entry.id   AF-A0A6Y1K0Z8-F1
#
_cell.length_a   1.000
_cell.length_b   1.000
_cell.length_c   1.000
_cell.angle_alpha   90.00
_cell.angle_beta   90.00
_cell.angle_gamma   90.00
#
_symmetry.space_group_name_H-M   'P 1'
#
loop_
_entity.id
_entity.type
_entity.pdbx_description
1 polymer ?
#
loop_
_entity_poly.entity_id
_entity_poly.type
_entity_poly.pdbx_seq_one_letter_code
_entity_poly.pdbx_strand_id
1 'polypeptide(L)'
;MNFFKRDDGVLDVITKAITVVSFIFGIWIYFHTIHPVFQKESELQDLRKDKVNIQTDNERLGKETAKIKNDLHIQTEKIKDLNERAGNLSLEIESKNSELASINEKLETAHNEAVLSKLNLIMDKIISAYLISIAQGKNKEFNVIEYSHGLIEIHDRARELNIYDKEAYSYFVKYLDEN
;
A
#
# COMPACT_ATOMS: atom_id res chain seq x y z
N MET A 1 46.25 105.78 -41.22
CA MET A 1 46.71 105.21 -42.51
C MET A 1 46.41 103.72 -42.45
N ASN A 2 45.48 103.27 -43.27
CA ASN A 2 44.88 101.93 -43.25
C ASN A 2 45.85 100.86 -43.80
N PHE A 3 46.24 99.90 -42.98
CA PHE A 3 46.96 98.67 -43.34
C PHE A 3 46.77 97.71 -42.14
N PHE A 4 46.07 96.58 -42.14
CA PHE A 4 45.51 95.70 -43.15
C PHE A 4 44.20 95.11 -42.62
N LYS A 5 43.11 95.19 -43.39
CA LYS A 5 41.80 94.56 -43.13
C LYS A 5 41.65 93.23 -43.88
N ARG A 6 42.68 92.39 -43.96
CA ARG A 6 42.66 91.20 -44.85
C ARG A 6 43.22 89.89 -44.29
N ASP A 7 44.01 89.90 -43.22
CA ASP A 7 44.64 88.67 -42.67
C ASP A 7 43.88 88.02 -41.50
N ASP A 8 43.03 88.75 -40.78
CA ASP A 8 42.24 88.20 -39.66
C ASP A 8 41.32 87.05 -40.10
N GLY A 9 40.86 87.06 -41.36
CA GLY A 9 39.98 86.02 -41.90
C GLY A 9 40.67 84.67 -42.12
N VAL A 10 41.97 84.65 -42.45
CA VAL A 10 42.70 83.40 -42.73
C VAL A 10 43.03 82.69 -41.42
N LEU A 11 43.47 83.42 -40.40
CA LEU A 11 43.72 82.87 -39.07
C LEU A 11 42.42 82.37 -38.43
N ASP A 12 41.30 83.08 -38.59
CA ASP A 12 39.98 82.62 -38.12
C ASP A 12 39.54 81.32 -38.82
N VAL A 13 39.74 81.21 -40.15
CA VAL A 13 39.44 79.98 -40.91
C VAL A 13 40.33 78.81 -40.48
N ILE A 14 41.63 79.03 -40.24
CA ILE A 14 42.55 78.00 -39.75
C ILE A 14 42.14 77.55 -38.34
N THR A 15 41.80 78.48 -37.46
CA THR A 15 41.37 78.15 -36.09
C THR A 15 40.09 77.33 -36.11
N LYS A 16 39.11 77.70 -36.94
CA LYS A 16 37.88 76.92 -37.16
C LYS A 16 38.18 75.52 -37.72
N ALA A 17 39.09 75.40 -38.69
CA ALA A 17 39.48 74.10 -39.25
C ALA A 17 40.15 73.20 -38.19
N ILE A 18 41.03 73.74 -37.36
CA ILE A 18 41.66 73.01 -36.25
C ILE A 18 40.61 72.54 -35.24
N THR A 19 39.63 73.38 -34.91
CA THR A 19 38.52 73.00 -34.02
C THR A 19 37.69 71.86 -34.61
N VAL A 20 37.35 71.92 -35.90
CA VAL A 20 36.60 70.86 -36.60
C VAL A 20 37.40 69.55 -36.63
N VAL A 21 38.69 69.61 -36.95
CA VAL A 21 39.57 68.42 -36.96
C VAL A 21 39.70 67.83 -35.55
N SER A 22 39.86 68.67 -34.53
CA SER A 22 39.94 68.23 -33.13
C SER A 22 38.65 67.55 -32.67
N PHE A 23 37.49 68.05 -33.11
CA PHE A 23 36.19 67.45 -32.79
C PHE A 23 36.02 66.08 -33.47
N ILE A 24 36.36 65.97 -34.76
CA ILE A 24 36.34 64.69 -35.49
C ILE A 24 37.29 63.68 -34.85
N PHE A 25 38.49 64.12 -34.46
CA PHE A 25 39.45 63.28 -33.76
C PHE A 25 38.94 62.82 -32.39
N GLY A 26 38.25 63.68 -31.64
CA GLY A 26 37.58 63.32 -30.39
C GLY A 26 36.50 62.25 -30.58
N ILE A 27 35.66 62.38 -31.62
CA ILE A 27 34.66 61.36 -31.99
C ILE A 27 35.36 60.03 -32.34
N TRP A 28 36.45 60.09 -33.11
CA TRP A 28 37.20 58.89 -33.48
C TRP A 28 37.79 58.18 -32.26
N ILE A 29 38.43 58.91 -31.32
CA ILE A 29 38.92 58.35 -30.05
C ILE A 29 37.77 57.72 -29.25
N TYR A 30 36.62 58.39 -29.19
CA TYR A 30 35.48 57.87 -28.46
C TYR A 30 35.05 56.51 -29.01
N PHE A 31 34.83 56.37 -30.32
CA PHE A 31 34.37 55.12 -30.92
C PHE A 31 35.45 54.04 -31.02
N HIS A 32 36.71 54.42 -31.20
CA HIS A 32 37.79 53.45 -31.42
C HIS A 32 38.46 52.98 -30.13
N THR A 33 38.47 53.81 -29.08
CA THR A 33 39.19 53.51 -27.84
C THR A 33 38.26 53.44 -26.64
N ILE A 34 37.37 54.42 -26.45
CA ILE A 34 36.59 54.56 -25.21
C ILE A 34 35.37 53.63 -25.21
N HIS A 35 34.57 53.63 -26.27
CA HIS A 35 33.34 52.83 -26.38
C HIS A 35 33.58 51.32 -26.28
N PRO A 36 34.62 50.72 -26.92
CA PRO A 36 34.90 49.29 -26.79
C PRO A 36 35.32 48.90 -25.37
N VAL A 37 35.97 49.78 -24.61
CA VAL A 37 36.32 49.52 -23.20
C VAL A 37 35.06 49.44 -22.35
N PHE A 38 34.11 50.38 -22.53
CA PHE A 38 32.84 50.33 -21.81
C PHE A 38 31.99 49.10 -22.17
N GLN A 39 31.99 48.68 -23.43
CA GLN A 39 31.31 47.43 -23.84
C GLN A 39 31.91 46.23 -23.10
N LYS A 40 33.25 46.11 -23.09
CA LYS A 40 33.94 45.02 -22.38
C LYS A 40 33.72 45.06 -20.87
N GLU A 41 33.67 46.25 -20.26
CA GLU A 41 33.33 46.37 -18.83
C GLU A 41 31.90 45.93 -18.53
N SER A 42 30.94 46.26 -19.41
CA SER A 42 29.56 45.79 -19.29
C SER A 42 29.47 44.27 -19.40
N GLU A 43 30.11 43.67 -20.41
CA GLU A 43 30.17 42.21 -20.58
C GLU A 43 30.81 41.52 -19.38
N LEU A 44 31.91 42.08 -18.84
CA LEU A 44 32.55 41.56 -17.64
C LEU A 44 31.65 41.64 -16.40
N GLN A 45 30.83 42.68 -16.27
CA GLN A 45 29.86 42.78 -15.19
C GLN A 45 28.77 41.73 -15.32
N ASP A 46 28.27 41.48 -16.52
CA ASP A 46 27.22 40.47 -16.75
C ASP A 46 27.77 39.05 -16.55
N LEU A 47 28.98 38.75 -17.04
CA LEU A 47 29.66 37.49 -16.74
C LEU A 47 29.89 37.27 -15.23
N ARG A 48 30.16 38.34 -14.46
CA ARG A 48 30.27 38.26 -13.00
C ARG A 48 28.93 37.95 -12.34
N LYS A 49 27.83 38.56 -12.79
CA LYS A 49 26.48 38.24 -12.31
C LYS A 49 26.13 36.79 -12.61
N ASP A 50 26.37 36.33 -13.83
CA ASP A 50 26.11 34.96 -14.24
C ASP A 50 26.92 33.96 -13.41
N LYS A 51 28.19 34.25 -13.15
CA LYS A 51 29.02 33.41 -12.27
C LYS A 51 28.45 33.29 -10.86
N VAL A 52 27.98 34.39 -10.27
CA VAL A 52 27.36 34.40 -8.93
C VAL A 52 26.04 33.62 -8.94
N ASN A 53 25.23 33.79 -9.99
CA ASN A 53 23.98 33.05 -10.15
C ASN A 53 24.24 31.54 -10.26
N ILE A 54 25.19 31.13 -11.11
CA ILE A 54 25.58 29.73 -11.27
C ILE A 54 26.10 29.14 -9.96
N GLN A 55 26.92 29.90 -9.21
CA GLN A 55 27.41 29.44 -7.92
C GLN A 55 26.26 29.23 -6.92
N THR A 56 25.32 30.17 -6.86
CA THR A 56 24.14 30.10 -6.00
C THR A 56 23.25 28.91 -6.35
N ASP A 57 23.00 28.69 -7.65
CA ASP A 57 22.23 27.55 -8.12
C ASP A 57 22.94 26.22 -7.82
N ASN A 58 24.27 26.16 -7.96
CA ASN A 58 25.03 24.96 -7.65
C ASN A 58 24.97 24.63 -6.14
N GLU A 59 25.05 25.63 -5.27
CA GLU A 59 24.87 25.47 -3.82
C GLU A 59 23.44 25.00 -3.48
N ARG A 60 22.42 25.56 -4.16
CA ARG A 60 21.02 25.15 -3.99
C ARG A 60 20.80 23.70 -4.42
N LEU A 61 21.27 23.33 -5.62
CA LEU A 61 21.19 21.97 -6.14
C LEU A 61 21.96 20.97 -5.27
N GLY A 62 23.10 21.37 -4.71
CA GLY A 62 23.83 20.56 -3.73
C GLY A 62 23.01 20.26 -2.49
N LYS A 63 22.32 21.26 -1.94
CA LYS A 63 21.40 21.10 -0.79
C LYS A 63 20.19 20.22 -1.13
N GLU A 64 19.57 20.44 -2.28
CA GLU A 64 18.44 19.63 -2.76
C GLU A 64 18.84 18.16 -2.96
N THR A 65 19.99 17.91 -3.56
CA THR A 65 20.52 16.55 -3.78
C THR A 65 20.82 15.86 -2.45
N ALA A 66 21.42 16.55 -1.49
CA ALA A 66 21.67 16.00 -0.16
C ALA A 66 20.36 15.64 0.56
N LYS A 67 19.34 16.50 0.45
CA LYS A 67 18.01 16.24 1.00
C LYS A 67 17.36 15.02 0.35
N ILE A 68 17.34 14.94 -0.97
CA ILE A 68 16.78 13.79 -1.71
C ILE A 68 17.49 12.50 -1.34
N LYS A 69 18.81 12.52 -1.20
CA LYS A 69 19.60 11.34 -0.77
C LYS A 69 19.20 10.88 0.62
N ASN A 70 18.99 11.81 1.56
CA ASN A 70 18.52 11.51 2.90
C ASN A 70 17.09 10.95 2.90
N ASP A 71 16.19 11.57 2.15
CA ASP A 71 14.80 11.11 2.03
C ASP A 71 14.75 9.71 1.41
N LEU A 72 15.57 9.42 0.38
CA LEU A 72 15.68 8.11 -0.23
C LEU A 72 16.20 7.06 0.76
N HIS A 73 17.18 7.40 1.60
CA HIS A 73 17.66 6.51 2.65
C HIS A 73 16.56 6.15 3.65
N ILE A 74 15.84 7.15 4.16
CA ILE A 74 14.71 6.95 5.08
C ILE A 74 13.62 6.07 4.45
N GLN A 75 13.27 6.32 3.19
CA GLN A 75 12.26 5.51 2.50
C GLN A 75 12.72 4.07 2.29
N THR A 76 14.01 3.86 2.01
CA THR A 76 14.59 2.52 1.87
C THR A 76 14.51 1.74 3.19
N GLU A 77 14.81 2.40 4.31
CA GLU A 77 14.68 1.78 5.65
C GLU A 77 13.21 1.45 5.97
N LYS A 78 12.28 2.34 5.65
CA LYS A 78 10.83 2.07 5.80
C LYS A 78 10.37 0.88 4.97
N ILE A 79 10.82 0.77 3.73
CA ILE A 79 10.50 -0.39 2.86
C ILE A 79 11.04 -1.68 3.48
N LYS A 80 12.24 -1.66 4.05
CA LYS A 80 12.82 -2.82 4.73
C LYS A 80 11.99 -3.25 5.96
N ASP A 81 11.62 -2.30 6.82
CA ASP A 81 10.76 -2.57 7.99
C ASP A 81 9.38 -3.10 7.56
N LEU A 82 8.77 -2.52 6.52
CA LEU A 82 7.50 -3.00 5.98
C LEU A 82 7.59 -4.43 5.43
N ASN A 83 8.67 -4.77 4.72
CA ASN A 83 8.89 -6.11 4.20
C ASN A 83 9.09 -7.13 5.33
N GLU A 84 9.81 -6.77 6.39
CA GLU A 84 9.98 -7.63 7.57
C GLU A 84 8.64 -7.89 8.27
N ARG A 85 7.83 -6.84 8.47
CA ARG A 85 6.48 -6.97 9.05
C ARG A 85 5.57 -7.83 8.18
N ALA A 86 5.61 -7.64 6.85
CA ALA A 86 4.83 -8.46 5.93
C ALA A 86 5.23 -9.94 5.99
N GLY A 87 6.53 -10.23 6.10
CA GLY A 87 7.04 -11.59 6.30
C GLY A 87 6.53 -12.22 7.60
N ASN A 88 6.61 -11.48 8.71
CA ASN A 88 6.13 -11.97 10.01
C ASN A 88 4.61 -12.22 10.01
N LEU A 89 3.83 -11.31 9.42
CA LEU A 89 2.38 -11.48 9.27
C LEU A 89 2.03 -12.69 8.41
N SER A 90 2.80 -12.96 7.34
CA SER A 90 2.59 -14.15 6.52
C SER A 90 2.78 -15.44 7.31
N LEU A 91 3.83 -15.51 8.15
CA LEU A 91 4.08 -16.65 9.02
C LEU A 91 2.97 -16.81 10.07
N GLU A 92 2.48 -15.71 10.64
CA GLU A 92 1.38 -15.74 11.60
C GLU A 92 0.08 -16.24 10.96
N ILE A 93 -0.24 -15.80 9.74
CA ILE A 93 -1.40 -16.28 8.98
C ILE A 93 -1.29 -17.79 8.72
N GLU A 94 -0.12 -18.27 8.31
CA GLU A 94 0.10 -19.70 8.07
C GLU A 94 -0.07 -20.52 9.35
N SER A 95 0.49 -20.06 10.47
CA SER A 95 0.31 -20.69 11.78
C SER A 95 -1.16 -20.71 12.21
N LYS A 96 -1.88 -19.60 12.04
CA LYS A 96 -3.31 -19.50 12.39
C LYS A 96 -4.18 -20.39 11.52
N ASN A 97 -3.86 -20.52 10.23
CA ASN A 97 -4.56 -21.43 9.33
C ASN A 97 -4.34 -22.91 9.73
N SER A 98 -3.13 -23.27 10.15
CA SER A 98 -2.84 -24.61 10.68
C SER A 98 -3.61 -24.89 11.98
N GLU A 99 -3.64 -23.92 12.91
CA GLU A 99 -4.44 -24.02 14.13
C GLU A 99 -5.94 -24.20 13.82
N LEU A 100 -6.48 -23.41 12.90
CA LEU A 100 -7.89 -23.51 12.48
C LEU A 100 -8.21 -24.86 11.84
N ALA A 101 -7.32 -25.40 11.00
CA ALA A 101 -7.49 -26.73 10.41
C ALA A 101 -7.57 -27.81 11.50
N SER A 102 -6.66 -27.76 12.48
CA SER A 102 -6.67 -28.72 13.60
C SER A 102 -7.92 -28.58 14.48
N ILE A 103 -8.39 -27.35 14.72
CA ILE A 103 -9.62 -27.12 15.49
C ILE A 103 -10.83 -27.66 14.74
N ASN A 104 -10.92 -27.47 13.42
CA ASN A 104 -12.01 -27.98 12.61
C ASN A 104 -12.06 -29.52 12.62
N GLU A 105 -10.90 -30.18 12.49
CA GLU A 105 -10.82 -31.65 12.57
C GLU A 105 -11.29 -32.17 13.95
N LYS A 106 -10.88 -31.51 15.04
CA LYS A 106 -11.35 -31.85 16.39
C LYS A 106 -12.84 -31.61 16.56
N LEU A 107 -13.37 -30.54 15.97
CA LEU A 107 -14.79 -30.22 16.03
C LEU A 107 -15.62 -31.25 15.27
N GLU A 108 -15.17 -31.66 14.08
CA GLU A 108 -15.80 -32.72 13.29
C GLU A 108 -15.79 -34.06 14.03
N THR A 109 -14.66 -34.41 14.64
CA THR A 109 -14.54 -35.63 15.46
C THR A 109 -15.51 -35.59 16.64
N ALA A 110 -15.52 -34.49 17.41
CA ALA A 110 -16.41 -34.33 18.55
C ALA A 110 -17.89 -34.32 18.14
N HIS A 111 -18.20 -33.75 16.98
CA HIS A 111 -19.54 -33.76 16.40
C HIS A 111 -19.97 -35.20 16.08
N ASN A 112 -19.14 -35.97 15.38
CA ASN A 112 -19.41 -37.38 15.05
C ASN A 112 -19.56 -38.24 16.30
N GLU A 113 -18.71 -38.04 17.32
CA GLU A 113 -18.81 -38.73 18.60
C GLU A 113 -20.12 -38.41 19.34
N ALA A 114 -20.57 -37.15 19.30
CA ALA A 114 -21.83 -36.75 19.91
C ALA A 114 -23.03 -37.41 19.22
N VAL A 115 -23.06 -37.42 17.87
CA VAL A 115 -24.10 -38.11 17.09
C VAL A 115 -24.09 -39.61 17.36
N LEU A 116 -22.91 -40.24 17.37
CA LEU A 116 -22.76 -41.66 17.68
C LEU A 116 -23.25 -42.00 19.09
N SER A 117 -22.95 -41.15 20.07
CA SER A 117 -23.46 -41.31 21.43
C SER A 117 -24.99 -41.31 21.47
N LYS A 118 -25.64 -40.43 20.70
CA LYS A 118 -27.11 -40.43 20.59
C LYS A 118 -27.66 -41.69 19.92
N LEU A 119 -27.01 -42.17 18.87
CA LEU A 119 -27.37 -43.44 18.22
C LEU A 119 -27.25 -44.62 19.19
N ASN A 120 -26.16 -44.69 19.97
CA ASN A 120 -25.97 -45.73 20.98
C ASN A 120 -27.09 -45.70 22.04
N LEU A 121 -27.51 -44.52 22.48
CA LEU A 121 -28.65 -44.38 23.41
C LEU A 121 -29.96 -44.91 22.81
N ILE A 122 -30.20 -44.73 21.50
CA ILE A 122 -31.37 -45.30 20.82
C ILE A 122 -31.25 -46.83 20.81
N MET A 123 -30.08 -47.36 20.44
CA MET A 123 -29.81 -48.81 20.43
C MET A 123 -30.01 -49.43 21.82
N ASP A 124 -29.49 -48.81 22.88
CA ASP A 124 -29.65 -49.26 24.26
C ASP A 124 -31.12 -49.31 24.69
N LYS A 125 -31.95 -48.34 24.25
CA LYS A 125 -33.40 -48.36 24.52
C LYS A 125 -34.10 -49.53 23.83
N ILE A 126 -33.72 -49.85 22.59
CA ILE A 126 -34.28 -50.98 21.84
C ILE A 126 -33.88 -52.31 22.50
N ILE A 127 -32.60 -52.47 22.82
CA ILE A 127 -32.08 -53.66 23.51
C ILE A 127 -32.77 -53.82 24.86
N SER A 128 -32.88 -52.75 25.65
CA SER A 128 -33.54 -52.80 26.96
C SER A 128 -35.01 -53.19 26.85
N ALA A 129 -35.74 -52.65 25.88
CA ALA A 129 -37.14 -53.03 25.65
C ALA A 129 -37.28 -54.51 25.24
N TYR A 130 -36.37 -55.00 24.40
CA TYR A 130 -36.34 -56.41 24.03
C TYR A 130 -36.05 -57.31 25.24
N LEU A 131 -35.06 -56.96 26.07
CA LEU A 131 -34.75 -57.71 27.29
C LEU A 131 -35.93 -57.74 28.27
N ILE A 132 -36.65 -56.62 28.41
CA ILE A 132 -37.89 -56.55 29.21
C ILE A 132 -38.95 -57.50 28.63
N SER A 133 -39.12 -57.55 27.31
CA SER A 133 -40.08 -58.46 26.67
C SER A 133 -39.76 -59.93 26.96
N ILE A 134 -38.47 -60.30 26.99
CA ILE A 134 -38.01 -61.64 27.36
C ILE A 134 -38.34 -61.93 28.82
N ALA A 135 -38.02 -61.01 29.73
CA ALA A 135 -38.29 -61.18 31.15
C ALA A 135 -39.80 -61.34 31.46
N GLN A 136 -40.66 -60.76 30.62
CA GLN A 136 -42.11 -60.88 30.72
C GLN A 136 -42.69 -62.14 30.03
N GLY A 137 -41.86 -62.98 29.40
CA GLY A 137 -42.31 -64.14 28.64
C GLY A 137 -42.98 -63.81 27.30
N LYS A 138 -42.83 -62.58 26.80
CA LYS A 138 -43.44 -62.05 25.57
C LYS A 138 -42.45 -61.89 24.42
N ASN A 139 -41.34 -62.62 24.45
CA ASN A 139 -40.27 -62.48 23.47
C ASN A 139 -40.71 -62.71 22.02
N LYS A 140 -41.73 -63.55 21.78
CA LYS A 140 -42.29 -63.78 20.43
C LYS A 140 -43.21 -62.67 19.92
N GLU A 141 -43.63 -61.77 20.82
CA GLU A 141 -44.52 -60.65 20.51
C GLU A 141 -43.76 -59.34 20.29
N PHE A 142 -42.46 -59.30 20.62
CA PHE A 142 -41.67 -58.09 20.47
C PHE A 142 -41.31 -57.82 19.00
N ASN A 143 -41.89 -56.77 18.44
CA ASN A 143 -41.55 -56.27 17.11
C ASN A 143 -40.58 -55.09 17.21
N VAL A 144 -39.32 -55.32 16.84
CA VAL A 144 -38.25 -54.31 16.86
C VAL A 144 -38.59 -53.12 15.97
N ILE A 145 -39.17 -53.34 14.79
CA ILE A 145 -39.47 -52.29 13.80
C ILE A 145 -40.59 -51.40 14.32
N GLU A 146 -41.68 -52.00 14.83
CA GLU A 146 -42.80 -51.26 15.42
C GLU A 146 -42.37 -50.44 16.64
N TYR A 147 -41.56 -51.02 17.52
CA TYR A 147 -40.99 -50.29 18.67
C TYR A 147 -40.10 -49.13 18.23
N SER A 148 -39.32 -49.33 17.17
CA SER A 148 -38.42 -48.31 16.61
C SER A 148 -39.19 -47.12 16.01
N HIS A 149 -40.29 -47.36 15.28
CA HIS A 149 -41.18 -46.30 14.83
C HIS A 149 -41.84 -45.56 16.01
N GLY A 150 -42.24 -46.28 17.06
CA GLY A 150 -42.77 -45.65 18.28
C GLY A 150 -41.76 -44.73 18.98
N LEU A 151 -40.47 -45.08 18.99
CA LEU A 151 -39.41 -44.21 19.50
C LEU A 151 -39.27 -42.92 18.69
N ILE A 152 -39.40 -43.00 17.36
CA ILE A 152 -39.37 -41.82 16.47
C ILE A 152 -40.54 -40.89 16.76
N GLU A 153 -41.77 -41.44 16.88
CA GLU A 153 -42.96 -40.62 17.15
C GLU A 153 -42.92 -39.89 18.50
N ILE A 154 -42.32 -40.49 19.52
CA ILE A 154 -42.09 -39.84 20.82
C ILE A 154 -41.10 -38.69 20.67
N HIS A 155 -40.11 -38.87 19.80
CA HIS A 155 -39.07 -37.89 19.56
C HIS A 155 -39.55 -36.68 18.74
N ASP A 156 -40.34 -36.91 17.68
CA ASP A 156 -40.94 -35.84 16.87
C ASP A 156 -41.89 -34.94 17.68
N ARG A 157 -42.47 -35.48 18.75
CA ARG A 157 -43.31 -34.73 19.69
C ARG A 157 -42.50 -33.89 20.69
N ALA A 158 -41.21 -34.14 20.85
CA ALA A 158 -40.33 -33.37 21.73
C ALA A 158 -39.91 -32.06 21.04
N ARG A 159 -40.39 -30.91 21.54
CA ARG A 159 -40.26 -29.59 20.88
C ARG A 159 -38.84 -29.02 20.79
N GLU A 160 -37.84 -29.59 21.47
CA GLU A 160 -36.48 -29.04 21.53
C GLU A 160 -35.42 -30.13 21.43
N LEU A 161 -35.19 -30.59 20.21
CA LEU A 161 -34.09 -31.50 19.91
C LEU A 161 -32.83 -30.71 19.63
N ASN A 162 -31.73 -31.08 20.31
CA ASN A 162 -30.43 -30.51 20.01
C ASN A 162 -30.00 -30.95 18.60
N ILE A 163 -28.99 -30.28 18.02
CA ILE A 163 -28.55 -30.56 16.65
C ILE A 163 -28.10 -32.01 16.44
N TYR A 164 -27.43 -32.61 17.42
CA TYR A 164 -26.93 -33.98 17.38
C TYR A 164 -28.06 -35.00 17.52
N ASP A 165 -29.10 -34.68 18.30
CA ASP A 165 -30.32 -35.48 18.37
C ASP A 165 -30.98 -35.50 17.00
N LYS A 166 -31.25 -34.35 16.38
CA LYS A 166 -31.88 -34.32 15.04
C LYS A 166 -31.12 -35.14 14.00
N GLU A 167 -29.80 -35.03 13.99
CA GLU A 167 -28.96 -35.75 13.05
C GLU A 167 -28.91 -37.26 13.31
N ALA A 168 -28.74 -37.68 14.58
CA ALA A 168 -28.79 -39.10 14.95
C ALA A 168 -30.14 -39.74 14.58
N TYR A 169 -31.25 -39.04 14.82
CA TYR A 169 -32.57 -39.55 14.43
C TYR A 169 -32.75 -39.58 12.92
N SER A 170 -32.22 -38.62 12.18
CA SER A 170 -32.21 -38.69 10.71
C SER A 170 -31.47 -39.92 10.20
N TYR A 171 -30.31 -40.27 10.77
CA TYR A 171 -29.60 -41.50 10.43
C TYR A 171 -30.41 -42.75 10.79
N PHE A 172 -31.05 -42.76 11.97
CA PHE A 172 -31.84 -43.88 12.44
C PHE A 172 -33.09 -44.12 11.59
N VAL A 173 -33.84 -43.06 11.24
CA VAL A 173 -35.00 -43.12 10.34
C VAL A 173 -34.58 -43.68 8.98
N LYS A 174 -33.51 -43.15 8.40
CA LYS A 174 -32.99 -43.63 7.11
C LYS A 174 -32.64 -45.12 7.16
N TYR A 175 -32.01 -45.58 8.24
CA TYR A 175 -31.69 -47.00 8.42
C TYR A 175 -32.94 -47.90 8.48
N LEU A 176 -34.02 -47.44 9.12
CA LEU A 176 -35.28 -48.18 9.19
C LEU A 176 -36.04 -48.17 7.86
N ASP A 177 -35.99 -47.07 7.10
CA ASP A 177 -36.66 -46.98 5.80
C ASP A 177 -35.96 -47.82 4.72
N GLU A 178 -34.65 -48.09 4.90
CA GLU A 178 -33.83 -48.89 3.99
C GLU A 178 -33.87 -50.40 4.27
N ASN A 179 -34.45 -50.87 5.39
CA ASN A 179 -34.49 -52.28 5.82
C ASN A 179 -35.89 -52.76 6.20
#